data_AF-A0A920P1Y4-F1
#
_entry.id   AF-A0A920P1Y4-F1
#
_cell.length_a   1.000
_cell.length_b   1.000
_cell.length_c   1.000
_cell.angle_alpha   90.00
_cell.angle_beta   90.00
_cell.angle_gamma   90.00
#
_symmetry.space_group_name_H-M   'P 1'
#
loop_
_entity.id
_entity.type
_entity.pdbx_description
1 polymer ?
#
loop_
_entity_poly.entity_id
_entity_poly.type
_entity_poly.pdbx_seq_one_letter_code
_entity_poly.pdbx_strand_id
1 'polypeptide(L)'
;MTWTQFGRPSGLYIDGNDVMYSADSESSNAGSMSNMGFSRGIRIGSVHDGLITAFIPDPQWRLGVRGTTAAEGVTADALGNVYGAEVGPRMLRKHVRVR
;
A
#
# COMPACT_ATOMS: atom_id res chain seq x y z
N MET A 1 11.47 -8.39 16.92
CA MET A 1 11.38 -8.69 15.48
C MET A 1 10.91 -7.43 14.78
N THR A 2 11.41 -7.16 13.57
CA THR A 2 11.01 -6.00 12.76
C THR A 2 10.75 -6.48 11.33
N TRP A 3 9.63 -6.06 10.74
CA TRP A 3 9.36 -6.30 9.31
C TRP A 3 9.77 -5.08 8.49
N THR A 4 10.41 -5.32 7.35
CA THR A 4 10.88 -4.29 6.41
C THR A 4 10.25 -4.40 5.04
N GLN A 5 9.53 -5.49 4.78
CA GLN A 5 8.89 -5.81 3.51
C GLN A 5 7.57 -5.07 3.25
N PHE A 6 7.07 -4.24 4.18
CA PHE A 6 5.81 -3.50 4.05
C PHE A 6 5.94 -2.10 3.43
N GLY A 7 7.10 -1.76 2.86
CA GLY A 7 7.33 -0.48 2.18
C GLY A 7 7.64 0.66 3.14
N ARG A 8 7.26 1.88 2.78
CA ARG A 8 7.31 3.07 3.65
C ARG A 8 5.86 3.47 3.97
N PRO A 9 5.25 2.91 5.03
CA PRO A 9 3.81 3.05 5.24
C PRO A 9 3.41 4.49 5.53
N SER A 10 2.36 4.96 4.86
CA SER A 10 1.63 6.20 5.17
C SER A 10 0.31 5.91 5.88
N GLY A 11 -0.25 4.71 5.67
CA GLY A 11 -1.46 4.24 6.33
C GLY A 11 -1.43 2.74 6.57
N LEU A 12 -2.00 2.31 7.69
CA LEU A 12 -2.09 0.90 8.09
C LEU A 12 -3.52 0.56 8.50
N TYR A 13 -3.94 -0.64 8.14
CA TYR A 13 -5.16 -1.26 8.64
C TYR A 13 -4.88 -2.74 8.92
N ILE A 14 -5.42 -3.25 10.01
CA ILE A 14 -5.39 -4.68 10.36
C ILE A 14 -6.84 -5.12 10.51
N ASP A 15 -7.23 -6.16 9.79
CA ASP A 15 -8.59 -6.69 9.86
C ASP A 15 -8.74 -7.71 11.00
N GLY A 16 -9.97 -8.22 11.19
CA GLY A 16 -10.25 -9.23 12.21
C GLY A 16 -9.66 -10.63 11.95
N ASN A 17 -8.98 -10.82 10.82
CA ASN A 17 -8.31 -12.08 10.44
C ASN A 17 -6.79 -11.97 10.51
N ASP A 18 -6.26 -10.96 11.23
CA ASP A 18 -4.83 -10.77 11.42
C ASP A 18 -4.08 -10.52 10.08
N VAL A 19 -4.76 -9.89 9.13
CA VAL A 19 -4.19 -9.42 7.85
C VAL A 19 -3.90 -7.93 7.94
N MET A 20 -2.63 -7.56 7.69
CA MET A 20 -2.18 -6.17 7.59
C MET A 20 -2.21 -5.67 6.15
N TYR A 21 -2.76 -4.47 6.00
CA TYR A 21 -2.81 -3.69 4.77
C TYR A 21 -1.95 -2.44 4.98
N SER A 22 -0.92 -2.28 4.16
CA SER A 22 0.01 -1.16 4.22
C SER A 22 -0.07 -0.33 2.95
N ALA A 23 -0.60 0.89 3.08
CA ALA A 23 -0.50 1.92 2.07
C ALA A 23 0.91 2.48 2.06
N ASP A 24 1.60 2.36 0.93
CA ASP A 24 2.96 2.84 0.71
C ASP A 24 2.94 3.90 -0.41
N SER A 25 2.60 5.13 -0.04
CA SER A 25 2.67 6.31 -0.93
C SER A 25 4.05 6.97 -0.94
N GLU A 26 4.90 6.55 -0.02
CA GLU A 26 6.11 7.25 0.37
C GLU A 26 7.37 6.55 -0.15
N SER A 27 7.32 5.28 -0.58
CA SER A 27 8.45 4.67 -1.29
C SER A 27 8.76 5.41 -2.58
N SER A 28 10.02 5.76 -2.77
CA SER A 28 10.52 6.34 -4.01
C SER A 28 11.88 5.75 -4.35
N ASN A 29 12.17 5.67 -5.64
CA ASN A 29 13.53 5.38 -6.14
C ASN A 29 14.36 6.67 -6.32
N ALA A 30 13.91 7.80 -5.75
CA ALA A 30 14.55 9.11 -5.95
C ALA A 30 14.53 9.95 -4.66
N GLY A 31 15.65 10.60 -4.36
CA GLY A 31 15.81 11.52 -3.22
C GLY A 31 16.34 10.87 -1.94
N SER A 32 16.47 11.68 -0.87
CA SER A 32 17.06 11.30 0.42
C SER A 32 16.16 10.47 1.35
N MET A 33 14.89 10.29 0.99
CA MET A 33 13.93 9.42 1.69
C MET A 33 13.58 8.19 0.83
N SER A 34 14.51 7.74 -0.02
CA SER A 34 14.28 6.64 -0.94
C SER A 34 14.16 5.30 -0.20
N ASN A 35 13.14 4.53 -0.56
CA ASN A 35 13.02 3.12 -0.18
C ASN A 35 13.42 2.29 -1.39
N MET A 36 14.72 2.25 -1.64
CA MET A 36 15.27 1.79 -2.91
C MET A 36 14.91 0.33 -3.17
N GLY A 37 14.30 0.05 -4.32
CA GLY A 37 13.82 -1.30 -4.68
C GLY A 37 12.34 -1.56 -4.36
N PHE A 38 11.64 -0.61 -3.72
CA PHE A 38 10.21 -0.72 -3.46
C PHE A 38 9.39 0.15 -4.42
N SER A 39 8.40 -0.46 -5.06
CA SER A 39 7.34 0.26 -5.78
C SER A 39 6.26 0.71 -4.80
N ARG A 40 5.69 1.90 -5.02
CA ARG A 40 4.50 2.37 -4.30
C ARG A 40 3.28 1.49 -4.57
N GLY A 41 2.38 1.44 -3.60
CA GLY A 41 1.14 0.68 -3.69
C GLY A 41 0.63 0.23 -2.33
N ILE A 42 -0.31 -0.71 -2.32
CA ILE A 42 -0.83 -1.35 -1.11
C ILE A 42 -0.25 -2.75 -1.00
N ARG A 43 0.44 -3.04 0.09
CA ARG A 43 0.93 -4.39 0.44
C ARG A 43 -0.01 -5.04 1.43
N ILE A 44 -0.29 -6.32 1.22
CA ILE A 44 -1.21 -7.09 2.05
C ILE A 44 -0.45 -8.32 2.56
N GLY A 45 -0.45 -8.56 3.86
CA GLY A 45 0.33 -9.63 4.46
C GLY A 45 -0.09 -9.98 5.87
N SER A 46 0.46 -11.06 6.41
CA SER A 46 0.13 -11.59 7.74
C SER A 46 0.82 -10.80 8.86
N VAL A 47 0.12 -10.54 9.96
CA VAL A 47 0.71 -9.95 11.18
C VAL A 47 1.45 -10.98 12.06
N HIS A 48 1.41 -12.27 11.72
CA HIS A 48 2.09 -13.28 12.54
C HIS A 48 3.55 -13.46 12.11
N ASP A 49 3.81 -13.44 10.81
CA ASP A 49 5.12 -13.72 10.21
C ASP A 49 5.60 -12.62 9.25
N GLY A 50 4.75 -11.64 8.95
CA GLY A 50 5.05 -10.56 8.03
C GLY A 50 5.04 -10.97 6.55
N LEU A 51 4.59 -12.18 6.21
CA LEU A 51 4.60 -12.64 4.82
C LEU A 51 3.62 -11.80 3.98
N ILE A 52 4.14 -11.17 2.92
CA ILE A 52 3.31 -10.47 1.92
C ILE A 52 2.63 -11.50 1.02
N THR A 53 1.31 -11.46 0.95
CA THR A 53 0.48 -12.38 0.17
C THR A 53 -0.13 -11.72 -1.06
N ALA A 54 -0.22 -10.39 -1.09
CA ALA A 54 -0.68 -9.64 -2.26
C ALA A 54 -0.11 -8.22 -2.32
N PHE A 55 -0.13 -7.65 -3.53
CA PHE A 55 0.29 -6.28 -3.80
C PHE A 55 -0.63 -5.63 -4.84
N ILE A 56 -1.10 -4.42 -4.53
CA ILE A 56 -1.87 -3.56 -5.44
C ILE A 56 -0.94 -2.40 -5.83
N PRO A 57 -0.42 -2.35 -7.07
CA PRO A 57 0.53 -1.32 -7.47
C PRO A 57 -0.14 0.04 -7.61
N ASP A 58 0.59 1.11 -7.26
CA ASP A 58 0.27 2.47 -7.70
C ASP A 58 0.26 2.51 -9.24
N PRO A 59 -0.84 2.89 -9.90
CA PRO A 59 -0.91 2.91 -11.37
C PRO A 59 0.08 3.91 -12.00
N GLN A 60 0.54 4.91 -11.26
CA GLN A 60 1.47 5.94 -11.72
C GLN A 60 2.93 5.69 -11.28
N TRP A 61 3.25 4.50 -10.79
CA TRP A 61 4.57 4.18 -10.20
C TRP A 61 5.77 4.48 -11.12
N ARG A 62 5.58 4.50 -12.44
CA ARG A 62 6.63 4.75 -13.43
C ARG A 62 6.88 6.21 -13.76
N LEU A 63 5.96 7.11 -13.42
CA LEU A 63 5.98 8.47 -13.96
C LEU A 63 6.94 9.41 -13.21
N GLY A 64 7.62 8.95 -12.15
CA GLY A 64 8.50 9.79 -11.35
C GLY A 64 7.79 11.01 -10.75
N VAL A 65 6.45 10.97 -10.68
CA VAL A 65 5.61 12.09 -10.27
C VAL A 65 5.89 12.37 -8.80
N ARG A 66 6.31 13.61 -8.54
CA ARG A 66 6.43 14.12 -7.17
C ARG A 66 5.02 14.37 -6.62
N GLY A 67 4.73 13.82 -5.45
CA GLY A 67 3.42 13.90 -4.81
C GLY A 67 2.72 12.55 -4.71
N THR A 68 1.61 12.56 -3.98
CA THR A 68 0.86 11.38 -3.54
C THR A 68 -0.05 10.88 -4.67
N THR A 69 0.35 9.85 -5.41
CA THR A 69 -0.48 9.30 -6.52
C THR A 69 -1.13 7.97 -6.18
N ALA A 70 -0.78 7.40 -5.04
CA ALA A 70 -1.29 6.15 -4.51
C ALA A 70 -2.13 6.40 -3.25
N ALA A 71 -2.58 5.31 -2.62
CA ALA A 71 -3.27 5.37 -1.34
C ALA A 71 -2.36 5.94 -0.24
N GLU A 72 -2.85 6.94 0.49
CA GLU A 72 -2.30 7.43 1.77
C GLU A 72 -2.95 6.71 2.96
N GLY A 73 -4.26 6.47 2.86
CA GLY A 73 -5.03 5.66 3.79
C GLY A 73 -5.49 4.38 3.12
N VAL A 74 -5.60 3.30 3.89
CA VAL A 74 -6.11 2.01 3.42
C VAL A 74 -7.09 1.42 4.42
N THR A 75 -8.10 0.73 3.92
CA THR A 75 -8.97 -0.15 4.70
C THR A 75 -9.46 -1.31 3.83
N ALA A 76 -10.08 -2.32 4.42
CA ALA A 76 -10.71 -3.42 3.71
C ALA A 76 -12.07 -3.78 4.32
N ASP A 77 -12.98 -4.27 3.49
CA ASP A 77 -14.27 -4.80 3.95
C ASP A 77 -14.23 -6.32 4.18
N ALA A 78 -15.28 -6.86 4.79
CA ALA A 78 -15.40 -8.27 5.12
C ALA A 78 -15.44 -9.21 3.89
N LEU A 79 -15.60 -8.67 2.67
CA LEU A 79 -15.53 -9.43 1.43
C LEU A 79 -14.11 -9.43 0.84
N GLY A 80 -13.15 -8.80 1.51
CA GLY A 80 -11.77 -8.67 1.05
C GLY A 80 -11.56 -7.61 -0.02
N ASN A 81 -12.53 -6.70 -0.25
CA ASN A 81 -12.27 -5.55 -1.10
C ASN A 81 -11.40 -4.54 -0.36
N VAL A 82 -10.44 -3.95 -1.07
CA VAL A 82 -9.49 -2.99 -0.51
C VAL A 82 -9.83 -1.59 -0.99
N TYR A 83 -9.81 -0.63 -0.08
CA TYR A 83 -10.11 0.77 -0.35
C TYR A 83 -8.89 1.62 -0.08
N GLY A 84 -8.49 2.41 -1.07
CA GLY A 84 -7.36 3.34 -0.98
C GLY A 84 -7.84 4.79 -1.06
N ALA A 85 -7.47 5.61 -0.08
CA ALA A 85 -7.70 7.05 -0.10
C ALA A 85 -6.53 7.73 -0.84
N GLU A 86 -6.74 8.15 -2.09
CA GLU A 86 -5.72 8.76 -2.92
C GLU A 86 -5.79 10.30 -2.82
N VAL A 87 -4.77 10.90 -2.19
CA VAL A 87 -4.78 12.35 -1.89
C VAL A 87 -4.52 13.21 -3.13
N GLY A 88 -3.48 12.94 -3.91
CA GLY A 88 -3.21 13.71 -5.14
C GLY A 88 -4.30 13.56 -6.20
N PRO A 89 -4.74 12.34 -6.52
CA PRO A 89 -5.89 12.08 -7.39
C PRO A 89 -7.24 12.55 -6.83
N ARG A 90 -7.34 12.83 -5.51
CA ARG A 90 -8.56 13.25 -4.80
C ARG A 90 -9.72 12.28 -4.99
N MET A 91 -9.47 10.99 -4.81
CA MET A 91 -10.50 9.96 -4.97
C MET A 91 -10.36 8.82 -3.97
N LEU A 92 -11.47 8.13 -3.76
CA LEU A 92 -11.49 6.83 -3.10
C LEU A 92 -11.50 5.74 -4.18
N ARG A 93 -10.50 4.87 -4.17
CA ARG A 93 -10.48 3.69 -5.05
C ARG A 93 -10.93 2.46 -4.30
N LYS A 94 -11.73 1.62 -4.97
CA LYS A 94 -12.07 0.27 -4.54
C LYS A 94 -11.36 -0.72 -5.46
N HIS A 95 -10.60 -1.63 -4.86
CA HIS A 95 -9.94 -2.74 -5.53
C HIS A 95 -10.67 -4.02 -5.18
N VAL A 96 -11.13 -4.72 -6.20
CA VAL A 96 -11.84 -5.99 -6.09
C VAL A 96 -10.97 -7.06 -6.71
N ARG A 97 -10.82 -8.19 -6.02
CA ARG A 97 -10.13 -9.35 -6.60
C ARG A 97 -11.02 -9.97 -7.67
N VAL A 98 -10.60 -9.88 -8.92
CA VAL A 98 -11.24 -10.57 -10.05
C VAL A 98 -10.53 -11.91 -10.24
N ARG A 99 -11.30 -12.96 -10.55
CA ARG A 99 -10.80 -14.33 -10.73
C ARG A 99 -9.72 -14.43 -11.80
#